data_AF-A0A8B8C6Y5-F1
#
_entry.id   AF-A0A8B8C6Y5-F1
#
_cell.length_a   1.000
_cell.length_b   1.000
_cell.length_c   1.000
_cell.angle_alpha   90.00
_cell.angle_beta   90.00
_cell.angle_gamma   90.00
#
_symmetry.space_group_name_H-M   'P 1'
#
loop_
_entity.id
_entity.type
_entity.pdbx_description
1 polymer ?
#
loop_
_entity_poly.entity_id
_entity_poly.type
_entity_poly.pdbx_seq_one_letter_code
_entity_poly.pdbx_strand_id
1 'polypeptide(L)'
;MDDCLDSYIVGACMHLLGLPEINAEPLRKQPLFDILPEEERYKFISKIAKDILEKYIKITDDLQALSAQTSALDTQMRQIEAMYDQQQHKYKCEVCNKPYKTKGGIKKHIKNQHQWDLADDNTETCTSTKDHIALYRSSFMKCALLLRDTNDAYRMGDGERILLNAKFQMLLSRVGYHSKYQLWLFRFMAYCYSLLTPKMAYEYMWNCTANLHGNLGHNIPNDNLVELLVQAVKKKIYAQGANASYQSARNATLTLQIQEEIMTNMQREVDTKLTGRKRPEPSKLKDIVSMVAELQAAQIFDYVPGREYSKFPKFLDIFSRIKVADLHKWITDNKERLSYETI
;
A
#
# COMPACT_ATOMS: atom_id res chain seq x y z
N MET A 1 -9.83 -10.90 -7.73
CA MET A 1 -8.37 -10.68 -7.63
C MET A 1 -7.74 -11.72 -6.73
N ASP A 2 -8.34 -12.04 -5.59
CA ASP A 2 -7.83 -13.07 -4.67
C ASP A 2 -7.61 -14.42 -5.33
N ASP A 3 -8.57 -14.91 -6.12
CA ASP A 3 -8.46 -16.22 -6.79
C ASP A 3 -7.27 -16.27 -7.78
N CYS A 4 -6.98 -15.14 -8.42
CA CYS A 4 -5.82 -15.01 -9.29
C CYS A 4 -4.51 -15.03 -8.48
N LEU A 5 -4.43 -14.26 -7.40
CA LEU A 5 -3.28 -14.29 -6.50
C LEU A 5 -3.06 -15.68 -5.90
N ASP A 6 -4.13 -16.36 -5.46
CA ASP A 6 -4.06 -17.73 -4.94
C ASP A 6 -3.51 -18.69 -5.99
N SER A 7 -3.93 -18.55 -7.25
CA SER A 7 -3.38 -19.34 -8.37
C SER A 7 -1.89 -19.09 -8.58
N TYR A 8 -1.42 -17.84 -8.47
CA TYR A 8 0.01 -17.53 -8.54
C TYR A 8 0.79 -18.10 -7.36
N ILE A 9 0.25 -18.04 -6.14
CA ILE A 9 0.89 -18.59 -4.94
C ILE A 9 0.96 -20.13 -5.03
N VAL A 10 -0.14 -20.78 -5.40
CA VAL A 10 -0.21 -22.24 -5.59
C VAL A 10 0.76 -22.67 -6.69
N GLY A 11 0.74 -22.03 -7.85
CA GLY A 11 1.67 -22.34 -8.94
C GLY A 11 3.13 -22.11 -8.57
N ALA A 12 3.45 -21.04 -7.83
CA ALA A 12 4.81 -20.78 -7.33
C ALA A 12 5.27 -21.84 -6.33
N CYS A 13 4.38 -22.27 -5.43
CA CYS A 13 4.63 -23.36 -4.48
C CYS A 13 4.85 -24.68 -5.20
N MET A 14 3.99 -25.01 -6.17
CA MET A 14 4.13 -26.21 -6.98
C MET A 14 5.45 -26.24 -7.73
N HIS A 15 5.81 -25.14 -8.39
CA HIS A 15 7.07 -25.02 -9.09
C HIS A 15 8.29 -25.09 -8.14
N LEU A 16 8.17 -24.56 -6.92
CA LEU A 16 9.23 -24.63 -5.92
C LEU A 16 9.42 -26.07 -5.39
N LEU A 17 8.34 -26.81 -5.17
CA LEU A 17 8.37 -28.16 -4.61
C LEU A 17 8.52 -29.25 -5.68
N GLY A 18 8.39 -28.89 -6.96
CA GLY A 18 8.38 -29.83 -8.08
C GLY A 18 7.10 -30.66 -8.12
N LEU A 19 5.95 -30.04 -7.90
CA LEU A 19 4.64 -30.68 -8.00
C LEU A 19 4.10 -30.55 -9.43
N PRO A 20 3.84 -31.65 -10.15
CA PRO A 20 3.23 -31.58 -11.47
C PRO A 20 1.76 -31.13 -11.40
N GLU A 21 1.02 -31.61 -10.40
CA GLU A 21 -0.39 -31.29 -10.16
C GLU A 21 -0.62 -30.95 -8.67
N ILE A 22 -1.71 -30.26 -8.36
CA ILE A 22 -2.03 -29.80 -6.99
C ILE A 22 -2.12 -30.97 -5.99
N ASN A 23 -2.61 -32.13 -6.44
CA ASN A 23 -2.78 -33.32 -5.60
C ASN A 23 -1.62 -34.32 -5.71
N ALA A 24 -0.56 -33.99 -6.44
CA ALA A 24 0.58 -34.88 -6.63
C ALA A 24 1.52 -34.88 -5.40
N GLU A 25 2.39 -35.87 -5.32
CA GLU A 25 3.49 -35.85 -4.35
C GLU A 25 4.63 -34.95 -4.83
N PRO A 26 5.27 -34.18 -3.93
CA PRO A 26 6.37 -33.30 -4.30
C PRO A 26 7.60 -34.13 -4.71
N LEU A 27 8.18 -33.81 -5.87
CA LEU A 27 9.40 -34.47 -6.33
C LEU A 27 10.61 -34.22 -5.42
N ARG A 28 10.59 -33.14 -4.65
CA ARG A 28 11.62 -32.81 -3.65
C ARG A 28 11.25 -33.44 -2.31
N LYS A 29 12.18 -34.17 -1.69
CA LYS A 29 12.01 -34.74 -0.34
C LYS A 29 11.50 -33.68 0.64
N GLN A 30 10.30 -33.88 1.16
CA GLN A 30 9.71 -33.05 2.21
C GLN A 30 9.73 -33.81 3.54
N PRO A 31 9.74 -33.10 4.67
CA PRO A 31 9.42 -33.75 5.94
C PRO A 31 7.98 -34.28 5.92
N LEU A 32 7.71 -35.32 6.71
CA LEU A 32 6.35 -35.84 6.92
C LEU A 32 5.51 -34.81 7.68
N PHE A 33 4.94 -33.86 6.94
CA PHE A 33 4.36 -32.63 7.46
C PHE A 33 3.29 -32.87 8.54
N ASP A 34 2.45 -33.88 8.36
CA ASP A 34 1.35 -34.21 9.29
C ASP A 34 1.84 -34.70 10.67
N ILE A 35 3.04 -35.28 10.71
CA ILE A 35 3.64 -35.87 11.93
C ILE A 35 4.50 -34.83 12.66
N LEU A 36 4.90 -33.75 11.99
CA LEU A 36 5.72 -32.70 12.61
C LEU A 36 4.98 -32.00 13.75
N PRO A 37 5.70 -31.52 14.79
CA PRO A 37 5.16 -30.56 15.75
C PRO A 37 4.67 -29.28 15.06
N GLU A 38 3.68 -28.60 15.63
CA GLU A 38 3.09 -27.38 15.06
C GLU A 38 4.13 -26.28 14.79
N GLU A 39 5.10 -26.11 15.70
CA GLU A 39 6.18 -25.14 15.54
C GLU A 39 7.08 -25.45 14.33
N GLU A 40 7.37 -26.73 14.08
CA GLU A 40 8.17 -27.16 12.93
C GLU A 40 7.39 -27.03 11.62
N ARG A 41 6.07 -27.29 11.64
CA ARG A 41 5.18 -27.02 10.50
C ARG A 41 5.20 -25.54 10.14
N TYR A 42 5.07 -24.66 11.13
CA TYR A 42 5.12 -23.22 10.92
C TYR A 42 6.46 -22.76 10.35
N LYS A 43 7.58 -23.25 10.91
CA LYS A 43 8.93 -22.96 10.40
C LYS A 43 9.09 -23.41 8.95
N PHE A 44 8.58 -24.58 8.60
CA PHE A 44 8.61 -25.12 7.25
C PHE A 44 7.78 -24.26 6.27
N ILE A 45 6.53 -23.95 6.60
CA ILE A 45 5.68 -23.06 5.77
C ILE A 45 6.33 -21.69 5.60
N SER A 46 6.87 -21.14 6.69
CA SER A 46 7.55 -19.85 6.68
C SER A 46 8.79 -19.86 5.79
N LYS A 47 9.52 -20.98 5.74
CA LYS A 47 10.64 -21.16 4.82
C LYS A 47 10.15 -21.17 3.36
N ILE A 48 9.11 -21.94 3.04
CA ILE A 48 8.51 -21.93 1.69
C ILE A 48 8.06 -20.53 1.28
N ALA A 49 7.39 -19.81 2.18
CA ALA A 49 6.95 -18.44 1.92
C ALA A 49 8.14 -17.52 1.61
N LYS A 50 9.23 -17.60 2.40
CA LYS A 50 10.48 -16.87 2.13
C LYS A 50 11.09 -17.23 0.78
N ASP A 51 11.20 -18.52 0.47
CA ASP A 51 11.74 -19.00 -0.82
C ASP A 51 10.89 -18.49 -2.00
N ILE A 52 9.56 -18.42 -1.85
CA ILE A 52 8.66 -17.83 -2.86
C ILE A 52 8.92 -16.32 -3.01
N LEU A 53 9.03 -15.60 -1.90
CA LEU A 53 9.30 -14.17 -1.88
C LEU A 53 10.64 -13.85 -2.57
N GLU A 54 11.69 -14.59 -2.26
CA GLU A 54 13.02 -14.39 -2.83
C GLU A 54 13.07 -14.79 -4.32
N LYS A 55 12.52 -15.96 -4.67
CA LYS A 55 12.65 -16.50 -6.03
C LYS A 55 11.72 -15.83 -7.04
N TYR A 56 10.46 -15.59 -6.68
CA TYR A 56 9.43 -15.17 -7.65
C TYR A 56 9.03 -13.71 -7.53
N ILE A 57 9.08 -13.15 -6.32
CA ILE A 57 8.59 -11.80 -6.01
C ILE A 57 9.75 -10.79 -5.93
N LYS A 58 10.95 -11.18 -5.49
CA LYS A 58 12.16 -10.34 -5.47
C LYS A 58 11.92 -8.98 -4.79
N ILE A 59 11.55 -9.00 -3.51
CA ILE A 59 11.21 -7.79 -2.75
C ILE A 59 12.46 -6.96 -2.38
N THR A 60 13.62 -7.61 -2.24
CA THR A 60 14.81 -7.02 -1.61
C THR A 60 15.86 -6.47 -2.57
N ASP A 61 15.80 -6.78 -3.87
CA ASP A 61 16.89 -6.53 -4.81
C ASP A 61 17.33 -5.05 -4.87
N ASP A 62 16.41 -4.11 -4.65
CA ASP A 62 16.66 -2.67 -4.82
C ASP A 62 16.73 -1.88 -3.50
N LEU A 63 16.46 -2.50 -2.33
CA LEU A 63 16.23 -1.75 -1.09
C LEU A 63 17.49 -1.02 -0.57
N GLN A 64 18.65 -1.68 -0.65
CA GLN A 64 19.92 -1.10 -0.20
C GLN A 64 20.35 0.08 -1.06
N ALA A 65 20.23 -0.04 -2.38
CA ALA A 65 20.52 1.03 -3.32
C ALA A 65 19.59 2.24 -3.11
N LEU A 66 18.29 2.00 -2.94
CA LEU A 66 17.30 3.04 -2.65
C LEU A 66 17.58 3.76 -1.32
N SER A 67 17.98 3.00 -0.29
CA SER A 67 18.34 3.56 1.02
C SER A 67 19.58 4.44 0.93
N ALA A 68 20.63 3.98 0.23
CA ALA A 68 21.85 4.74 0.01
C ALA A 68 21.58 6.04 -0.78
N GLN A 69 20.80 5.95 -1.87
CA GLN A 69 20.44 7.10 -2.68
C GLN A 69 19.63 8.13 -1.88
N THR A 70 18.67 7.68 -1.08
CA THR A 70 17.85 8.57 -0.23
C THR A 70 18.71 9.26 0.83
N SER A 71 19.63 8.53 1.47
CA SER A 71 20.57 9.08 2.46
C SER A 71 21.50 10.14 1.87
N ALA A 72 21.97 9.93 0.63
CA ALA A 72 22.77 10.90 -0.09
C ALA A 72 21.97 12.20 -0.36
N LEU A 73 20.73 12.10 -0.82
CA LEU A 73 19.84 13.24 -1.03
C LEU A 73 19.55 14.03 0.26
N ASP A 74 19.33 13.33 1.38
CA ASP A 74 19.15 13.95 2.70
C ASP A 74 20.40 14.68 3.19
N THR A 75 21.57 14.09 2.94
CA THR A 75 22.86 14.70 3.29
C THR A 75 23.11 15.97 2.48
N GLN A 76 22.87 15.92 1.16
CA GLN A 76 22.98 17.07 0.28
C GLN A 76 22.02 18.18 0.68
N MET A 77 20.79 17.83 1.07
CA MET A 77 19.80 18.82 1.49
C MET A 77 20.22 19.53 2.78
N ARG A 78 20.72 18.78 3.78
CA ARG A 78 21.25 19.34 5.04
C ARG A 78 22.44 20.27 4.81
N GLN A 79 23.36 19.90 3.91
CA GLN A 79 24.50 20.76 3.54
C GLN A 79 24.04 22.10 2.95
N ILE A 80 23.02 22.09 2.10
CA ILE A 80 22.47 23.32 1.49
C ILE A 80 21.73 24.17 2.52
N GLU A 81 21.05 23.54 3.47
CA GLU A 81 20.38 24.25 4.55
C GLU A 81 21.37 24.90 5.52
N ALA A 82 22.52 24.26 5.77
CA ALA A 82 23.61 24.84 6.55
C ALA A 82 24.21 26.09 5.88
N MET A 83 24.14 26.20 4.55
CA MET A 83 24.58 27.38 3.80
C MET A 83 23.63 28.59 3.91
N TYR A 84 22.50 28.45 4.60
CA TYR A 84 21.54 29.54 4.76
C TYR A 84 21.95 30.52 5.88
N ASP A 85 22.23 31.76 5.49
CA ASP A 85 22.46 32.86 6.43
C ASP A 85 21.13 33.45 6.89
N GLN A 86 20.80 33.23 8.16
CA GLN A 86 19.57 33.71 8.78
C GLN A 86 19.51 35.24 8.87
N GLN A 87 20.63 35.94 9.05
CA GLN A 87 20.64 37.41 9.17
C GLN A 87 20.38 38.07 7.82
N GLN A 88 20.94 37.50 6.75
CA GLN A 88 20.82 38.05 5.40
C GLN A 88 19.65 37.50 4.60
N HIS A 89 18.96 36.48 5.12
CA HIS A 89 17.91 35.73 4.43
C HIS A 89 18.35 35.23 3.04
N LYS A 90 19.60 34.73 2.95
CA LYS A 90 20.22 34.27 1.70
C LYS A 90 21.10 33.05 1.94
N TYR A 91 21.21 32.21 0.92
CA TYR A 91 22.16 31.11 0.88
C TYR A 91 23.53 31.63 0.45
N LYS A 92 24.60 31.34 1.20
CA LYS A 92 25.97 31.71 0.85
C LYS A 92 26.77 30.47 0.48
N CYS A 93 27.39 30.47 -0.70
CA CYS A 93 28.27 29.39 -1.10
C CYS A 93 29.53 29.37 -0.22
N GLU A 94 29.84 28.25 0.43
CA GLU A 94 31.04 28.13 1.29
C GLU A 94 32.37 28.24 0.51
N VAL A 95 32.35 27.93 -0.80
CA VAL A 95 33.57 27.93 -1.62
C VAL A 95 33.92 29.34 -2.13
N CYS A 96 32.92 30.12 -2.56
CA CYS A 96 33.16 31.43 -3.18
C CYS A 96 32.38 32.60 -2.57
N ASN A 97 31.65 32.38 -1.47
CA ASN A 97 30.86 33.37 -0.74
C ASN A 97 29.79 34.12 -1.55
N LYS A 98 29.46 33.65 -2.76
CA LYS A 98 28.41 34.24 -3.58
C LYS A 98 27.03 34.02 -2.93
N PRO A 99 26.20 35.08 -2.79
CA PRO A 99 24.90 34.97 -2.16
C PRO A 99 23.80 34.62 -3.16
N TYR A 100 22.83 33.81 -2.73
CA TYR A 100 21.69 33.35 -3.53
C TYR A 100 20.39 33.47 -2.73
N LYS A 101 19.30 33.89 -3.38
CA LYS A 101 17.99 34.05 -2.72
C LYS A 101 17.26 32.73 -2.48
N THR A 102 17.55 31.69 -3.25
CA THR A 102 16.77 30.44 -3.27
C THR A 102 17.66 29.20 -3.20
N LYS A 103 17.14 28.11 -2.60
CA LYS A 103 17.80 26.78 -2.58
C LYS A 103 18.18 26.32 -3.99
N GLY A 104 17.29 26.53 -4.97
CA GLY A 104 17.54 26.17 -6.38
C GLY A 104 18.69 26.97 -7.01
N GLY A 105 18.82 28.25 -6.65
CA GLY A 105 19.88 29.13 -7.14
C GLY A 105 21.27 28.68 -6.68
N ILE A 106 21.42 28.38 -5.39
CA ILE A 106 22.70 27.89 -4.83
C ILE A 106 23.04 26.49 -5.36
N LYS A 107 22.08 25.57 -5.47
CA LYS A 107 22.28 24.24 -6.08
C LYS A 107 22.86 24.35 -7.49
N LYS A 108 22.26 25.17 -8.35
CA LYS A 108 22.71 25.36 -9.73
C LYS A 108 24.10 25.99 -9.78
N HIS A 109 24.38 26.95 -8.91
CA HIS A 109 25.69 27.58 -8.82
C HIS A 109 26.78 26.57 -8.46
N ILE A 110 26.55 25.79 -7.40
CA ILE A 110 27.49 24.80 -6.92
C ILE A 110 27.77 23.72 -7.98
N LYS A 111 26.72 23.21 -8.64
CA LYS A 111 26.87 22.25 -9.74
C LYS A 111 27.73 22.81 -10.88
N ASN A 112 27.45 24.05 -11.30
CA ASN A 112 28.07 24.61 -12.51
C ASN A 112 29.45 25.23 -12.28
N GLN A 113 29.70 25.81 -11.10
CA GLN A 113 30.92 26.57 -10.81
C GLN A 113 31.92 25.78 -9.97
N HIS A 114 31.45 24.78 -9.22
CA HIS A 114 32.28 23.98 -8.32
C HIS A 114 32.25 22.48 -8.64
N GLN A 115 31.53 22.07 -9.71
CA GLN A 115 31.44 20.68 -10.17
C GLN A 115 31.07 19.69 -9.05
N TRP A 116 30.30 20.16 -8.07
CA TRP A 116 29.88 19.29 -6.98
C TRP A 116 28.84 18.31 -7.50
N ASP A 117 29.12 17.02 -7.29
CA ASP A 117 28.27 15.92 -7.72
C ASP A 117 26.96 15.94 -6.92
N LEU A 118 25.93 16.54 -7.51
CA LEU A 118 24.56 16.42 -7.02
C LEU A 118 24.05 15.07 -7.51
N ALA A 119 23.46 14.28 -6.60
CA ALA A 119 23.03 12.93 -6.93
C ALA A 119 21.88 13.01 -7.93
N ASP A 120 22.19 12.88 -9.22
CA ASP A 120 21.21 12.74 -10.28
C ASP A 120 20.86 11.24 -10.41
N ASP A 121 19.62 10.95 -10.84
CA ASP A 121 19.08 9.60 -11.10
C ASP A 121 19.89 8.91 -12.22
N ASN A 122 21.07 8.39 -11.89
CA ASN A 122 21.83 7.53 -12.79
C ASN A 122 21.20 6.14 -12.74
N THR A 123 20.33 5.87 -13.70
CA THR A 123 19.85 4.52 -13.99
C THR A 123 20.96 3.80 -14.75
N GLU A 124 21.75 3.01 -14.02
CA GLU A 124 22.64 2.04 -14.64
C GLU A 124 21.81 1.08 -15.50
N THR A 125 22.07 1.13 -16.81
CA THR A 125 21.44 0.24 -17.78
C THR A 125 22.19 -1.08 -17.79
N CYS A 126 21.66 -2.07 -17.07
CA CYS A 126 22.16 -3.44 -17.18
C CYS A 126 21.96 -3.94 -18.62
N THR A 127 23.04 -4.40 -19.24
CA THR A 127 23.16 -4.85 -20.64
C THR A 127 22.56 -6.23 -20.91
N SER A 128 21.89 -6.85 -19.91
CA SER A 128 21.26 -8.16 -20.06
C SER A 128 19.80 -8.06 -20.53
N THR A 129 19.38 -8.94 -21.44
CA THR A 129 17.99 -9.08 -21.89
C THR A 129 17.13 -9.62 -20.75
N LYS A 130 16.37 -8.75 -20.08
CA LYS A 130 15.48 -9.11 -18.97
C LYS A 130 14.31 -9.99 -19.44
N ASP A 131 13.81 -10.86 -18.55
CA ASP A 131 12.53 -11.55 -18.73
C ASP A 131 11.39 -10.62 -18.25
N HIS A 132 10.67 -10.00 -19.20
CA HIS A 132 9.59 -9.05 -18.89
C HIS A 132 8.32 -9.75 -18.38
N ILE A 133 8.15 -11.05 -18.66
CA ILE A 133 7.05 -11.84 -18.10
C ILE A 133 7.32 -12.15 -16.62
N ALA A 134 8.56 -12.52 -16.27
CA ALA A 134 8.96 -12.72 -14.87
C ALA A 134 8.86 -11.41 -14.06
N LEU A 135 9.21 -10.26 -14.66
CA LEU A 135 9.00 -8.94 -14.04
C LEU A 135 7.52 -8.63 -13.82
N TYR A 136 6.66 -8.96 -14.79
CA TYR A 136 5.22 -8.82 -14.64
C TYR A 136 4.68 -9.67 -13.49
N ARG A 137 5.02 -10.97 -13.45
CA ARG A 137 4.65 -11.89 -12.36
C ARG A 137 5.04 -11.31 -11.00
N SER A 138 6.31 -10.91 -10.87
CA SER A 138 6.85 -10.29 -9.65
C SER A 138 6.02 -9.07 -9.25
N SER A 139 5.86 -8.10 -10.16
CA SER A 139 5.15 -6.86 -9.89
C SER A 139 3.67 -7.09 -9.55
N PHE A 140 3.00 -8.02 -10.24
CA PHE A 140 1.62 -8.40 -9.95
C PHE A 140 1.50 -8.99 -8.55
N MET A 141 2.34 -9.98 -8.20
CA MET A 141 2.30 -10.64 -6.89
C MET A 141 2.58 -9.64 -5.76
N LYS A 142 3.55 -8.72 -5.92
CA LYS A 142 3.81 -7.64 -4.95
C LYS A 142 2.56 -6.82 -4.66
N CYS A 143 1.94 -6.28 -5.72
CA CYS A 143 0.77 -5.41 -5.58
C CYS A 143 -0.46 -6.17 -5.06
N ALA A 144 -0.67 -7.41 -5.50
CA ALA A 144 -1.80 -8.22 -5.06
C ALA A 144 -1.66 -8.64 -3.58
N LEU A 145 -0.46 -9.02 -3.13
CA LEU A 145 -0.20 -9.32 -1.72
C LEU A 145 -0.39 -8.08 -0.83
N LEU A 146 0.11 -6.92 -1.27
CA LEU A 146 -0.10 -5.66 -0.56
C LEU A 146 -1.59 -5.30 -0.45
N LEU A 147 -2.37 -5.51 -1.52
CA LEU A 147 -3.82 -5.28 -1.49
C LEU A 147 -4.51 -6.24 -0.52
N ARG A 148 -4.16 -7.53 -0.57
CA ARG A 148 -4.70 -8.54 0.36
C ARG A 148 -4.38 -8.20 1.81
N ASP A 149 -3.13 -7.82 2.09
CA ASP A 149 -2.69 -7.41 3.42
C ASP A 149 -3.42 -6.14 3.90
N THR A 150 -3.59 -5.16 3.01
CA THR A 150 -4.35 -3.94 3.29
C THR A 150 -5.79 -4.27 3.66
N ASN A 151 -6.49 -5.06 2.83
CA ASN A 151 -7.88 -5.43 3.08
C ASN A 151 -8.03 -6.21 4.39
N ASP A 152 -7.10 -7.12 4.65
CA ASP A 152 -7.07 -7.89 5.90
C ASP A 152 -6.80 -7.00 7.11
N ALA A 153 -5.87 -6.05 7.02
CA ALA A 153 -5.59 -5.08 8.09
C ALA A 153 -6.84 -4.25 8.44
N TYR A 154 -7.57 -3.76 7.43
CA TYR A 154 -8.84 -3.07 7.65
C TYR A 154 -9.89 -3.99 8.29
N ARG A 155 -10.01 -5.23 7.82
CA ARG A 155 -10.95 -6.22 8.35
C ARG A 155 -10.66 -6.57 9.82
N MET A 156 -9.39 -6.67 10.17
CA MET A 156 -8.92 -6.99 11.52
C MET A 156 -8.85 -5.75 12.43
N GLY A 157 -8.99 -4.54 11.87
CA GLY A 157 -8.86 -3.29 12.62
C GLY A 157 -7.43 -3.01 13.07
N ASP A 158 -6.44 -3.50 12.32
CA ASP A 158 -5.01 -3.40 12.65
C ASP A 158 -4.43 -2.07 12.13
N GLY A 159 -4.45 -1.06 13.00
CA GLY A 159 -3.98 0.29 12.68
C GLY A 159 -2.50 0.35 12.30
N GLU A 160 -1.67 -0.52 12.89
CA GLU A 160 -0.23 -0.55 12.60
C GLU A 160 0.04 -1.08 11.19
N ARG A 161 -0.63 -2.18 10.79
CA ARG A 161 -0.55 -2.69 9.41
C ARG A 161 -1.12 -1.70 8.41
N ILE A 162 -2.22 -1.01 8.72
CA ILE A 162 -2.77 0.06 7.87
C ILE A 162 -1.73 1.17 7.65
N LEU A 163 -1.08 1.64 8.73
CA LEU A 163 -0.04 2.66 8.65
C LEU A 163 1.21 2.21 7.89
N LEU A 164 1.59 0.94 8.04
CA LEU A 164 2.71 0.36 7.29
C LEU A 164 2.40 0.29 5.79
N ASN A 165 1.21 -0.21 5.43
CA ASN A 165 0.75 -0.33 4.05
C ASN A 165 0.56 1.03 3.38
N ALA A 166 0.20 2.07 4.13
CA ALA A 166 0.07 3.44 3.62
C ALA A 166 1.36 3.94 2.95
N LYS A 167 2.55 3.48 3.37
CA LYS A 167 3.82 3.81 2.73
C LYS A 167 3.84 3.35 1.27
N PHE A 168 3.51 2.08 1.03
CA PHE A 168 3.46 1.52 -0.33
C PHE A 168 2.30 2.08 -1.15
N GLN A 169 1.14 2.30 -0.54
CA GLN A 169 -0.01 2.93 -1.21
C GLN A 169 0.31 4.37 -1.65
N MET A 170 1.11 5.12 -0.88
CA MET A 170 1.55 6.46 -1.27
C MET A 170 2.43 6.39 -2.52
N LEU A 171 3.31 5.39 -2.60
CA LEU A 171 4.13 5.16 -3.79
C LEU A 171 3.27 4.78 -5.00
N LEU A 172 2.31 3.87 -4.82
CA LEU A 172 1.39 3.46 -5.89
C LEU A 172 0.50 4.61 -6.38
N SER A 173 -0.02 5.43 -5.48
CA SER A 173 -0.81 6.62 -5.85
C SER A 173 0.02 7.63 -6.64
N ARG A 174 1.32 7.78 -6.34
CA ARG A 174 2.22 8.58 -7.16
C ARG A 174 2.39 8.00 -8.57
N VAL A 175 2.66 6.70 -8.68
CA VAL A 175 2.84 6.01 -9.97
C VAL A 175 1.55 6.06 -10.80
N GLY A 176 0.40 5.97 -10.15
CA GLY A 176 -0.93 6.09 -10.79
C GLY A 176 -1.42 7.53 -11.00
N TYR A 177 -0.61 8.55 -10.73
CA TYR A 177 -0.98 9.97 -10.86
C TYR A 177 -2.18 10.42 -10.02
N HIS A 178 -2.42 9.77 -8.89
CA HIS A 178 -3.47 10.11 -7.93
C HIS A 178 -2.96 11.04 -6.82
N SER A 179 -2.69 12.29 -7.17
CA SER A 179 -2.08 13.28 -6.27
C SER A 179 -2.86 13.52 -4.97
N LYS A 180 -4.20 13.48 -5.00
CA LYS A 180 -5.05 13.64 -3.81
C LYS A 180 -4.84 12.51 -2.81
N TYR A 181 -4.83 11.25 -3.28
CA TYR A 181 -4.58 10.08 -2.42
C TYR A 181 -3.14 10.07 -1.91
N GLN A 182 -2.18 10.45 -2.76
CA GLN A 182 -0.77 10.57 -2.35
C GLN A 182 -0.60 11.59 -1.21
N LEU A 183 -1.22 12.77 -1.33
CA LEU A 183 -1.19 13.80 -0.29
C LEU A 183 -1.91 13.35 1.00
N TRP A 184 -3.07 12.72 0.86
CA TRP A 184 -3.82 12.20 2.01
C TRP A 184 -3.02 11.14 2.78
N LEU A 185 -2.42 10.18 2.08
CA LEU A 185 -1.58 9.14 2.69
C LEU A 185 -0.33 9.74 3.36
N PHE A 186 0.29 10.73 2.73
CA PHE A 186 1.39 11.48 3.33
C PHE A 186 0.97 12.17 4.63
N ARG A 187 -0.17 12.86 4.64
CA ARG A 187 -0.71 13.52 5.84
C ARG A 187 -1.08 12.52 6.92
N PHE A 188 -1.71 11.41 6.56
CA PHE A 188 -2.00 10.31 7.48
C PHE A 188 -0.73 9.84 8.19
N MET A 189 0.34 9.57 7.45
CA MET A 189 1.64 9.22 8.03
C MET A 189 2.24 10.35 8.87
N ALA A 190 2.19 11.60 8.41
CA ALA A 190 2.71 12.74 9.17
C ALA A 190 1.97 12.93 10.50
N TYR A 191 0.65 12.75 10.53
CA TYR A 191 -0.16 12.77 11.75
C TYR A 191 0.28 11.69 12.73
N CYS A 192 0.43 10.45 12.28
CA CYS A 192 0.81 9.36 13.16
C CYS A 192 2.27 9.44 13.65
N TYR A 193 3.21 9.86 12.80
CA TYR A 193 4.64 9.82 13.14
C TYR A 193 5.19 11.10 13.76
N SER A 194 4.59 12.27 13.54
CA SER A 194 5.29 13.53 13.83
C SER A 194 4.42 14.70 14.28
N LEU A 195 3.17 14.80 13.84
CA LEU A 195 2.35 16.00 14.10
C LEU A 195 1.43 15.85 15.32
N LEU A 196 0.84 14.67 15.54
CA LEU A 196 -0.05 14.45 16.66
C LEU A 196 0.73 14.04 17.91
N THR A 197 0.19 14.36 19.09
CA THR A 197 0.70 13.79 20.34
C THR A 197 0.58 12.27 20.32
N PRO A 198 1.41 11.52 21.06
CA PRO A 198 1.34 10.06 21.06
C PRO A 198 -0.07 9.49 21.30
N LYS A 199 -0.84 10.12 22.19
CA LYS A 199 -2.24 9.75 22.44
C LYS A 199 -3.14 9.98 21.22
N MET A 200 -3.08 11.17 20.63
CA MET A 200 -3.90 11.51 19.46
C MET A 200 -3.51 10.69 18.23
N ALA A 201 -2.22 10.42 18.03
CA ALA A 201 -1.72 9.55 16.97
C ALA A 201 -2.25 8.12 17.12
N TYR A 202 -2.24 7.59 18.34
CA TYR A 202 -2.83 6.29 18.66
C TYR A 202 -4.33 6.28 18.33
N GLU A 203 -5.09 7.23 18.87
CA GLU A 203 -6.54 7.32 18.61
C GLU A 203 -6.84 7.46 17.11
N TYR A 204 -6.12 8.31 16.39
CA TYR A 204 -6.30 8.53 14.96
C TYR A 204 -6.00 7.27 14.13
N MET A 205 -4.91 6.57 14.45
CA MET A 205 -4.51 5.34 13.78
C MET A 205 -5.55 4.22 13.97
N TRP A 206 -6.03 4.01 15.20
CA TRP A 206 -7.00 2.95 15.50
C TRP A 206 -8.44 3.32 15.10
N ASN A 207 -8.76 4.61 14.94
CA ASN A 207 -10.04 5.08 14.40
C ASN A 207 -10.13 5.04 12.86
N CYS A 208 -9.19 4.36 12.19
CA CYS A 208 -9.28 4.11 10.74
C CYS A 208 -10.38 3.10 10.37
N THR A 209 -10.88 2.35 11.35
CA THR A 209 -11.87 1.29 11.15
C THR A 209 -12.98 1.36 12.19
N ALA A 210 -14.14 0.79 11.87
CA ALA A 210 -15.25 0.65 12.80
C ALA A 210 -15.87 -0.75 12.73
N ASN A 211 -16.30 -1.28 13.88
CA ASN A 211 -16.99 -2.56 13.97
C ASN A 211 -18.46 -2.35 14.35
N LEU A 212 -19.35 -2.40 13.36
CA LEU A 212 -20.78 -2.14 13.56
C LEU A 212 -21.53 -3.32 14.18
N HIS A 213 -21.07 -4.55 13.95
CA HIS A 213 -21.81 -5.76 14.30
C HIS A 213 -21.17 -6.55 15.44
N GLY A 214 -20.00 -6.11 15.93
CA GLY A 214 -19.14 -6.90 16.79
C GLY A 214 -18.51 -8.08 16.04
N ASN A 215 -17.72 -8.87 16.77
CA ASN A 215 -16.96 -10.05 16.30
C ASN A 215 -15.65 -9.73 15.57
N LEU A 216 -14.74 -10.71 15.63
CA LEU A 216 -13.43 -10.64 15.00
C LEU A 216 -13.58 -10.62 13.46
N GLY A 217 -12.79 -9.79 12.78
CA GLY A 217 -12.76 -9.76 11.31
C GLY A 217 -13.98 -9.12 10.65
N HIS A 218 -14.74 -8.29 11.37
CA HIS A 218 -15.94 -7.60 10.85
C HIS A 218 -15.80 -6.07 10.84
N ASN A 219 -14.58 -5.56 10.99
CA ASN A 219 -14.34 -4.13 10.86
C ASN A 219 -14.51 -3.69 9.40
N ILE A 220 -15.00 -2.46 9.22
CA ILE A 220 -15.05 -1.76 7.94
C ILE A 220 -14.16 -0.52 7.99
N PRO A 221 -13.61 -0.06 6.86
CA PRO A 221 -12.97 1.25 6.79
C PRO A 221 -13.92 2.34 7.28
N ASN A 222 -13.39 3.32 8.03
CA ASN A 222 -14.20 4.41 8.57
C ASN A 222 -14.84 5.27 7.45
N ASP A 223 -14.18 5.38 6.29
CA ASP A 223 -14.77 6.03 5.10
C ASP A 223 -16.08 5.34 4.66
N ASN A 224 -16.10 4.00 4.65
CA ASN A 224 -17.32 3.23 4.36
C ASN A 224 -18.39 3.47 5.42
N LEU A 225 -18.01 3.57 6.71
CA LEU A 225 -18.96 3.91 7.76
C LEU A 225 -19.60 5.28 7.51
N VAL A 226 -18.79 6.29 7.17
CA VAL A 226 -19.29 7.63 6.85
C VAL A 226 -20.23 7.58 5.65
N GLU A 227 -19.89 6.81 4.61
CA GLU A 227 -20.77 6.63 3.45
C GLU A 227 -22.12 5.99 3.83
N LEU A 228 -22.11 4.95 4.66
CA LEU A 228 -23.34 4.32 5.18
C LEU A 228 -24.20 5.31 5.96
N LEU A 229 -23.59 6.08 6.87
CA LEU A 229 -24.28 7.10 7.66
C LEU A 229 -24.87 8.20 6.76
N VAL A 230 -24.09 8.70 5.80
CA VAL A 230 -24.57 9.70 4.83
C VAL A 230 -25.73 9.17 3.99
N GLN A 231 -25.66 7.91 3.56
CA GLN A 231 -26.74 7.28 2.81
C GLN A 231 -28.01 7.15 3.66
N ALA A 232 -27.88 6.77 4.93
CA ALA A 232 -29.01 6.67 5.86
C ALA A 232 -29.66 8.04 6.13
N VAL A 233 -28.85 9.08 6.35
CA VAL A 233 -29.33 10.48 6.45
C VAL A 233 -30.10 10.88 5.18
N LYS A 234 -29.51 10.66 3.99
CA LYS A 234 -30.13 11.03 2.71
C LYS A 234 -31.49 10.36 2.55
N LYS A 235 -31.62 9.07 2.87
CA LYS A 235 -32.90 8.35 2.82
C LYS A 235 -33.97 9.02 3.70
N LYS A 236 -33.61 9.45 4.93
CA LYS A 236 -34.55 10.15 5.83
C LYS A 236 -34.96 11.51 5.31
N ILE A 237 -34.01 12.27 4.73
CA ILE A 237 -34.31 13.56 4.12
C ILE A 237 -35.25 13.38 2.92
N TYR A 238 -34.99 12.39 2.05
CA TYR A 238 -35.84 12.11 0.90
C TYR A 238 -37.25 11.67 1.30
N ALA A 239 -37.40 10.91 2.38
CA ALA A 239 -38.71 10.50 2.90
C ALA A 239 -39.57 11.69 3.38
N GLN A 240 -38.98 12.84 3.69
CA GLN A 240 -39.73 14.05 4.08
C GLN A 240 -40.41 14.76 2.89
N GLY A 241 -39.99 14.46 1.66
CA GLY A 241 -40.55 15.08 0.45
C GLY A 241 -40.49 16.61 0.50
N ALA A 242 -41.62 17.27 0.21
CA ALA A 242 -41.73 18.73 0.22
C ALA A 242 -41.53 19.39 1.60
N ASN A 243 -41.56 18.61 2.69
CA ASN A 243 -41.35 19.11 4.05
C ASN A 243 -39.86 19.17 4.46
N ALA A 244 -38.95 18.81 3.56
CA ALA A 244 -37.52 18.86 3.82
C ALA A 244 -37.06 20.33 4.01
N SER A 245 -36.56 20.65 5.19
CA SER A 245 -35.96 21.93 5.56
C SER A 245 -34.57 21.70 6.14
N TYR A 246 -33.75 22.77 6.25
CA TYR A 246 -32.46 22.66 6.93
C TYR A 246 -32.61 22.15 8.36
N GLN A 247 -33.64 22.60 9.09
CA GLN A 247 -33.89 22.17 10.46
C GLN A 247 -34.29 20.70 10.52
N SER A 248 -35.14 20.23 9.61
CA SER A 248 -35.54 18.82 9.59
C SER A 248 -34.40 17.89 9.14
N ALA A 249 -33.52 18.36 8.24
CA ALA A 249 -32.28 17.66 7.88
C ALA A 249 -31.30 17.57 9.07
N ARG A 250 -31.09 18.67 9.81
CA ARG A 250 -30.27 18.69 11.04
C ARG A 250 -30.85 17.77 12.12
N ASN A 251 -32.17 17.76 12.29
CA ASN A 251 -32.80 16.85 13.24
C ASN A 251 -32.63 15.39 12.80
N ALA A 252 -32.75 15.09 11.51
CA ALA A 252 -32.55 13.75 10.97
C ALA A 252 -31.12 13.24 11.16
N THR A 253 -30.10 14.10 11.03
CA THR A 253 -28.70 13.72 11.29
C THR A 253 -28.44 13.48 12.78
N LEU A 254 -28.87 14.40 13.65
CA LEU A 254 -28.62 14.31 15.10
C LEU A 254 -29.34 13.14 15.78
N THR A 255 -30.46 12.68 15.21
CA THR A 255 -31.27 11.58 15.78
C THR A 255 -31.05 10.24 15.10
N LEU A 256 -30.23 10.17 14.04
CA LEU A 256 -30.09 8.97 13.20
C LEU A 256 -29.73 7.73 14.02
N GLN A 257 -28.65 7.82 14.79
CA GLN A 257 -28.09 6.69 15.52
C GLN A 257 -29.08 6.14 16.56
N ILE A 258 -29.71 7.02 17.35
CA ILE A 258 -30.71 6.63 18.36
C ILE A 258 -31.91 5.96 17.68
N GLN A 259 -32.37 6.47 16.54
CA GLN A 259 -33.49 5.88 15.81
C GLN A 259 -33.16 4.50 15.24
N GLU A 260 -31.95 4.29 14.72
CA GLU A 260 -31.50 2.97 14.23
C GLU A 260 -31.35 1.96 15.38
N GLU A 261 -30.86 2.39 16.54
CA GLU A 261 -30.75 1.55 17.72
C GLU A 261 -32.13 1.12 18.24
N ILE A 262 -33.09 2.06 18.36
CA ILE A 262 -34.47 1.76 18.73
C ILE A 262 -35.09 0.76 17.75
N MET A 263 -34.92 0.99 16.43
CA MET A 263 -35.46 0.10 15.40
C MET A 263 -34.87 -1.31 15.52
N THR A 264 -33.55 -1.42 15.72
CA THR A 264 -32.85 -2.70 15.86
C THR A 264 -33.27 -3.45 17.12
N ASN A 265 -33.46 -2.74 18.23
CA ASN A 265 -33.93 -3.32 19.49
C ASN A 265 -35.39 -3.80 19.35
N MET A 266 -36.27 -2.98 18.78
CA MET A 266 -37.66 -3.35 18.55
C MET A 266 -37.78 -4.55 17.63
N GLN A 267 -36.94 -4.64 16.59
CA GLN A 267 -36.95 -5.76 15.67
C GLN A 267 -36.49 -7.08 16.32
N ARG A 268 -35.57 -7.01 17.29
CA ARG A 268 -35.15 -8.15 18.13
C ARG A 268 -36.28 -8.63 19.04
N GLU A 269 -36.99 -7.73 19.69
CA GLU A 269 -38.10 -8.08 20.60
C GLU A 269 -39.30 -8.71 19.87
N VAL A 270 -39.52 -8.36 18.60
CA VAL A 270 -40.70 -8.81 17.83
C VAL A 270 -40.40 -10.10 17.02
N ASP A 271 -39.25 -10.76 17.23
CA ASP A 271 -38.83 -11.99 16.52
C ASP A 271 -38.97 -11.89 14.98
N THR A 272 -38.81 -10.67 14.45
CA THR A 272 -38.92 -10.43 13.02
C THR A 272 -37.70 -11.06 12.35
N LYS A 273 -37.87 -12.16 11.62
CA LYS A 273 -36.77 -12.79 10.87
C LYS A 273 -36.10 -11.77 9.96
N LEU A 274 -34.81 -11.51 10.18
CA LEU A 274 -33.99 -10.76 9.24
C LEU A 274 -34.04 -11.47 7.89
N THR A 275 -34.66 -10.84 6.90
CA THR A 275 -34.75 -11.39 5.54
C THR A 275 -33.38 -11.32 4.89
N GLY A 276 -32.75 -12.47 4.70
CA GLY A 276 -31.48 -12.59 4.00
C GLY A 276 -30.80 -13.90 4.34
N ARG A 277 -31.03 -14.95 3.55
CA ARG A 277 -30.18 -16.14 3.64
C ARG A 277 -28.78 -15.74 3.20
N LYS A 278 -27.79 -15.86 4.09
CA LYS A 278 -26.38 -15.82 3.72
C LYS A 278 -26.19 -16.92 2.67
N ARG A 279 -25.83 -16.54 1.43
CA ARG A 279 -25.54 -17.53 0.40
C ARG A 279 -24.31 -18.33 0.83
N PRO A 280 -24.30 -19.66 0.65
CA PRO A 280 -23.10 -20.43 0.88
C PRO A 280 -21.98 -19.88 -0.01
N GLU A 281 -20.76 -19.80 0.52
CA GLU A 281 -19.61 -19.38 -0.26
C GLU A 281 -19.37 -20.41 -1.39
N PRO A 282 -19.27 -19.97 -2.65
CA PRO A 282 -18.99 -20.88 -3.75
C PRO A 282 -17.57 -21.45 -3.62
N SER A 283 -17.41 -22.73 -3.95
CA SER A 283 -16.08 -23.34 -4.02
C SER A 283 -15.30 -22.79 -5.21
N LYS A 284 -14.12 -22.25 -4.94
CA LYS A 284 -13.22 -21.63 -5.93
C LYS A 284 -12.15 -22.57 -6.47
N LEU A 285 -12.11 -23.81 -5.98
CA LEU A 285 -11.03 -24.75 -6.26
C LEU A 285 -10.88 -25.03 -7.77
N LYS A 286 -11.99 -25.18 -8.49
CA LYS A 286 -11.97 -25.47 -9.93
C LYS A 286 -11.35 -24.33 -10.74
N ASP A 287 -11.64 -23.08 -10.35
CA ASP A 287 -11.11 -21.90 -11.02
C ASP A 287 -9.59 -21.80 -10.78
N ILE A 288 -9.15 -22.01 -9.52
CA ILE A 288 -7.73 -22.00 -9.17
C ILE A 288 -6.96 -23.10 -9.92
N VAL A 289 -7.48 -24.33 -9.97
CA VAL A 289 -6.86 -25.44 -10.72
C VAL A 289 -6.70 -25.09 -12.19
N SER A 290 -7.73 -24.50 -12.80
CA SER A 290 -7.72 -24.10 -14.21
C SER A 290 -6.70 -23.00 -14.48
N MET A 291 -6.66 -21.98 -13.63
CA MET A 291 -5.69 -20.88 -13.74
C MET A 291 -4.24 -21.36 -13.55
N VAL A 292 -3.99 -22.26 -12.59
CA VAL A 292 -2.65 -22.83 -12.36
C VAL A 292 -2.16 -23.59 -13.60
N ALA A 293 -3.03 -24.37 -14.24
CA ALA A 293 -2.69 -25.08 -15.47
C ALA A 293 -2.27 -24.11 -16.60
N GLU A 294 -2.99 -22.99 -16.77
CA GLU A 294 -2.60 -21.94 -17.73
C GLU A 294 -1.24 -21.30 -17.39
N LEU A 295 -1.00 -20.99 -16.10
CA LEU A 295 0.27 -20.40 -15.64
C LEU A 295 1.46 -21.35 -15.84
N GLN A 296 1.28 -22.64 -15.63
CA GLN A 296 2.29 -23.66 -15.89
C GLN A 296 2.54 -23.82 -17.39
N ALA A 297 1.49 -23.90 -18.21
CA ALA A 297 1.62 -24.00 -19.66
C ALA A 297 2.36 -22.80 -20.28
N ALA A 298 2.15 -21.60 -19.72
CA ALA A 298 2.86 -20.39 -20.11
C ALA A 298 4.27 -20.23 -19.49
N GLN A 299 4.75 -21.22 -18.72
CA GLN A 299 6.06 -21.20 -18.06
C GLN A 299 6.30 -19.91 -17.26
N ILE A 300 5.26 -19.45 -16.56
CA ILE A 300 5.28 -18.16 -15.84
C ILE A 300 6.29 -18.20 -14.69
N PHE A 301 6.56 -19.35 -14.09
CA PHE A 301 7.44 -19.49 -12.92
C PHE A 301 8.92 -19.70 -13.26
N ASP A 302 9.22 -20.02 -14.51
CA ASP A 302 10.59 -20.08 -15.04
C ASP A 302 11.15 -18.68 -15.31
N TYR A 303 12.48 -18.57 -15.38
CA TYR A 303 13.14 -17.38 -15.89
C TYR A 303 13.69 -17.68 -17.28
N VAL A 304 13.16 -17.00 -18.30
CA VAL A 304 13.58 -17.16 -19.69
C VAL A 304 13.91 -15.76 -20.26
N PRO A 305 15.19 -15.44 -20.47
CA PRO A 305 15.62 -14.13 -20.97
C PRO A 305 14.92 -13.71 -22.26
N GLY A 306 14.57 -12.42 -22.37
CA GLY A 306 14.03 -11.83 -23.60
C GLY A 306 12.54 -12.09 -23.87
N ARG A 307 11.82 -12.83 -23.01
CA ARG A 307 10.36 -12.98 -23.14
C ARG A 307 9.63 -11.69 -22.78
N GLU A 308 8.56 -11.40 -23.51
CA GLU A 308 7.63 -10.32 -23.22
C GLU A 308 6.20 -10.65 -23.68
N TYR A 309 5.21 -9.98 -23.09
CA TYR A 309 3.83 -10.08 -23.58
C TYR A 309 3.65 -9.23 -24.83
N SER A 310 2.97 -9.78 -25.84
CA SER A 310 2.68 -9.05 -27.10
C SER A 310 1.93 -7.74 -26.90
N LYS A 311 1.06 -7.67 -25.89
CA LYS A 311 0.28 -6.46 -25.54
C LYS A 311 0.97 -5.55 -24.53
N PHE A 312 1.97 -6.06 -23.80
CA PHE A 312 2.72 -5.31 -22.79
C PHE A 312 4.22 -5.51 -23.00
N PRO A 313 4.76 -5.06 -24.15
CA PRO A 313 6.17 -5.20 -24.44
C PRO A 313 6.99 -4.39 -23.42
N LYS A 314 8.19 -4.88 -23.10
CA LYS A 314 9.14 -4.21 -22.19
C LYS A 314 8.55 -3.82 -20.82
N PHE A 315 7.66 -4.64 -20.27
CA PHE A 315 7.08 -4.38 -18.94
C PHE A 315 8.19 -4.18 -17.88
N LEU A 316 8.01 -3.18 -17.03
CA LEU A 316 8.85 -2.88 -15.88
C LEU A 316 8.01 -2.91 -14.60
N ASP A 317 8.65 -3.31 -13.50
CA ASP A 317 8.05 -3.33 -12.16
C ASP A 317 7.42 -1.96 -11.84
N ILE A 318 6.24 -1.98 -11.19
CA ILE A 318 5.48 -0.77 -10.90
C ILE A 318 6.29 0.18 -10.00
N PHE A 319 7.02 -0.34 -9.02
CA PHE A 319 7.82 0.47 -8.11
C PHE A 319 9.10 0.99 -8.75
N SER A 320 9.62 0.34 -9.80
CA SER A 320 10.79 0.84 -10.54
C SER A 320 10.49 2.14 -11.32
N ARG A 321 9.22 2.54 -11.42
CA ARG A 321 8.80 3.81 -12.04
C ARG A 321 8.94 5.00 -11.09
N ILE A 322 9.26 4.76 -9.82
CA ILE A 322 9.41 5.80 -8.82
C ILE A 322 10.78 6.44 -9.02
N LYS A 323 10.77 7.72 -9.38
CA LYS A 323 11.96 8.56 -9.38
C LYS A 323 12.24 9.04 -7.97
N VAL A 324 13.30 8.54 -7.36
CA VAL A 324 13.62 8.77 -5.94
C VAL A 324 13.87 10.26 -5.69
N ALA A 325 14.60 10.93 -6.58
CA ALA A 325 14.87 12.36 -6.46
C ALA A 325 13.57 13.20 -6.48
N ASP A 326 12.63 12.89 -7.37
CA ASP A 326 11.35 13.60 -7.46
C ASP A 326 10.46 13.31 -6.24
N LEU A 327 10.49 12.09 -5.72
CA LEU A 327 9.76 11.70 -4.52
C LEU A 327 10.33 12.41 -3.29
N HIS A 328 11.65 12.41 -3.13
CA HIS A 328 12.37 13.10 -2.06
C HIS A 328 12.02 14.59 -2.04
N LYS A 329 12.15 15.26 -3.18
CA LYS A 329 11.75 16.66 -3.33
C LYS A 329 10.29 16.88 -2.94
N TRP A 330 9.37 16.05 -3.44
CA TRP A 330 7.95 16.17 -3.13
C TRP A 330 7.68 16.00 -1.63
N ILE A 331 8.32 15.03 -0.96
CA ILE A 331 8.18 14.84 0.48
C ILE A 331 8.69 16.06 1.23
N THR A 332 9.86 16.60 0.86
CA THR A 332 10.45 17.80 1.45
C THR A 332 9.52 19.01 1.30
N ASP A 333 9.02 19.27 0.09
CA ASP A 333 8.12 20.39 -0.18
C ASP A 333 6.84 20.30 0.70
N ASN A 334 6.31 19.09 0.91
CA ASN A 334 5.13 18.91 1.75
C ASN A 334 5.44 18.98 3.26
N LYS A 335 6.63 18.57 3.70
CA LYS A 335 7.09 18.79 5.09
C LYS A 335 7.18 20.30 5.39
N GLU A 336 7.77 21.06 4.47
CA GLU A 336 7.87 22.52 4.58
C GLU A 336 6.48 23.16 4.63
N ARG A 337 5.56 22.77 3.73
CA ARG A 337 4.16 23.24 3.78
C ARG A 337 3.48 22.94 5.10
N LEU A 338 3.61 21.70 5.59
CA LEU A 338 3.01 21.31 6.87
C LEU A 338 3.53 22.14 8.04
N SER A 339 4.80 22.56 8.01
CA SER A 339 5.36 23.41 9.08
C SER A 339 4.67 24.77 9.20
N TYR A 340 4.10 25.29 8.11
CA TYR A 340 3.29 26.51 8.09
C TYR A 340 1.80 26.27 8.36
N GLU A 341 1.32 25.05 8.15
CA GLU A 341 -0.07 24.65 8.37
C GLU A 341 -0.34 24.15 9.80
N THR A 342 0.71 23.92 10.60
CA THR A 342 0.55 23.46 11.99
C THR A 342 -0.20 24.51 12.83
N ILE A 343 -1.26 24.00 13.47
CA ILE A 343 -2.30 24.68 14.28
C ILE A 343 -1.74 25.54 15.40
#